data_AF-G2FQQ4-F1
#
_entry.id   AF-G2FQQ4-F1
#
_cell.length_a   1.000
_cell.length_b   1.000
_cell.length_c   1.000
_cell.angle_alpha   90.00
_cell.angle_beta   90.00
_cell.angle_gamma   90.00
#
_symmetry.space_group_name_H-M   'P 1'
#
loop_
_entity.id
_entity.type
_entity.pdbx_description
1 polymer ?
#
loop_
_entity_poly.entity_id
_entity_poly.type
_entity_poly.pdbx_seq_one_letter_code
_entity_poly.pdbx_strand_id
1 'polypeptide(L)'
;MEDRKSSLEIISPNLPKELDMLSIFDKCILSEDSFTRGIISNGLCKDQNADHGSFNKVLFKNVKFDNVSFKYLDLVDVRFENCDLSNVKCTF
;
A
#
# COMPACT_ATOMS: atom_id res chain seq x y z
N MET A 1 30.37 -29.13 -5.54
CA MET A 1 29.63 -28.12 -6.30
C MET A 1 28.21 -28.21 -5.78
N GLU A 2 27.88 -27.41 -4.77
CA GLU A 2 26.57 -27.50 -4.12
C GLU A 2 25.54 -26.71 -4.93
N ASP A 3 24.54 -27.44 -5.42
CA ASP A 3 23.33 -26.89 -6.01
C ASP A 3 22.62 -26.01 -4.98
N ARG A 4 22.80 -24.68 -5.10
CA ARG A 4 22.01 -23.70 -4.36
C ARG A 4 20.58 -23.75 -4.89
N LYS A 5 19.78 -24.65 -4.35
CA LYS A 5 18.32 -24.59 -4.44
C LYS A 5 17.89 -23.33 -3.69
N SER A 6 17.82 -22.18 -4.38
CA SER A 6 17.21 -20.99 -3.80
C SER A 6 15.76 -21.34 -3.51
N SER A 7 15.40 -21.50 -2.25
CA SER A 7 14.01 -21.66 -1.88
C SER A 7 13.27 -20.40 -2.32
N LEU A 8 12.34 -20.56 -3.26
CA LEU A 8 11.42 -19.49 -3.68
C LEU A 8 10.36 -19.36 -2.58
N GLU A 9 10.80 -18.91 -1.41
CA GLU A 9 9.91 -18.63 -0.29
C GLU A 9 9.20 -17.31 -0.55
N ILE A 10 7.89 -17.27 -0.31
CA ILE A 10 7.14 -16.03 -0.30
C ILE A 10 7.62 -15.25 0.93
N ILE A 11 8.36 -14.17 0.70
CA ILE A 11 8.90 -13.33 1.75
C ILE A 11 7.79 -12.39 2.23
N SER A 12 7.58 -12.33 3.54
CA SER A 12 6.66 -11.37 4.13
C SER A 12 7.19 -9.94 4.01
N PRO A 13 6.32 -8.92 3.84
CA PRO A 13 6.72 -7.51 3.85
C PRO A 13 7.57 -7.14 5.07
N ASN A 14 8.71 -6.49 4.84
CA ASN A 14 9.63 -6.04 5.89
C ASN A 14 9.18 -4.71 6.52
N LEU A 15 8.10 -4.77 7.30
CA LEU A 15 7.56 -3.63 8.03
C LEU A 15 8.34 -3.36 9.33
N PRO A 16 8.75 -2.09 9.59
CA PRO A 16 9.25 -1.67 10.89
C PRO A 16 8.26 -1.95 12.03
N LYS A 17 8.79 -2.15 13.25
CA LYS A 17 7.96 -2.29 14.45
C LYS A 17 7.26 -0.98 14.84
N GLU A 18 7.89 0.14 14.53
CA GLU A 18 7.40 1.49 14.78
C GLU A 18 7.06 2.13 13.43
N LEU A 19 5.79 2.48 13.26
CA LEU A 19 5.26 3.12 12.05
C LEU A 19 4.53 4.40 12.47
N ASP A 20 4.72 5.46 11.70
CA ASP A 20 4.06 6.74 11.96
C ASP A 20 2.62 6.69 11.45
N MET A 21 1.68 7.25 12.22
CA MET A 21 0.29 7.35 11.75
C MET A 21 0.20 8.35 10.60
N LEU A 22 -0.18 7.87 9.41
CA LEU A 22 -0.38 8.70 8.24
C LEU A 22 -1.87 9.06 8.13
N SER A 23 -2.17 10.35 8.28
CA SER A 23 -3.52 10.90 8.08
C SER A 23 -3.73 11.21 6.60
N ILE A 24 -3.91 10.17 5.79
CA ILE A 24 -4.08 10.31 4.33
C ILE A 24 -5.53 10.43 3.90
N PHE A 25 -6.50 10.24 4.81
CA PHE A 25 -7.91 10.45 4.46
C PHE A 25 -8.29 11.93 4.47
N ASP A 26 -7.53 12.77 5.19
CA ASP A 26 -7.72 14.22 5.23
C ASP A 26 -7.02 14.95 4.07
N LYS A 27 -6.24 14.22 3.25
CA LYS A 27 -5.52 14.74 2.09
C LYS A 27 -5.89 13.91 0.86
N CYS A 28 -6.10 14.54 -0.29
CA CYS A 28 -6.18 13.79 -1.54
C CYS A 28 -4.83 13.12 -1.81
N ILE A 29 -4.83 11.84 -2.21
CA ILE A 29 -3.63 11.19 -2.75
C ILE A 29 -3.41 11.81 -4.13
N LEU A 30 -2.32 12.54 -4.29
CA LEU A 30 -1.96 13.17 -5.54
C LEU A 30 -1.11 12.22 -6.39
N SER A 31 -1.02 12.53 -7.69
CA SER A 31 -0.11 11.80 -8.56
C SER A 31 1.34 12.07 -8.13
N GLU A 32 2.19 11.05 -8.23
CA GLU A 32 3.59 11.05 -7.78
C GLU A 32 3.80 11.14 -6.25
N ASP A 33 2.72 11.08 -5.45
CA ASP A 33 2.86 11.05 -3.99
C ASP A 33 3.64 9.81 -3.53
N SER A 34 4.47 10.01 -2.50
CA SER A 34 5.25 8.94 -1.89
C SER A 34 4.97 8.84 -0.39
N PHE A 35 4.61 7.64 0.05
CA PHE A 35 4.32 7.34 1.45
C PHE A 35 5.30 6.30 1.95
N THR A 36 5.98 6.58 3.06
CA THR A 36 7.04 5.72 3.59
C THR A 36 6.91 5.53 5.10
N ARG A 37 7.11 4.30 5.58
CA ARG A 37 7.14 3.92 7.01
C ARG A 37 5.89 4.39 7.79
N GLY A 38 4.72 4.12 7.23
CA GLY A 38 3.46 4.62 7.77
C GLY A 38 2.41 3.56 8.07
N ILE A 39 1.49 3.88 8.98
CA ILE A 39 0.25 3.15 9.21
C ILE A 39 -0.96 4.02 8.84
N ILE A 40 -1.85 3.46 8.04
CA ILE A 40 -3.10 4.06 7.59
C ILE A 40 -4.20 3.17 8.14
N SER A 41 -5.02 3.69 9.05
CA SER A 41 -5.98 2.84 9.74
C SER A 41 -7.37 3.45 9.88
N ASN A 42 -8.38 2.58 9.92
CA ASN A 42 -9.77 2.91 10.25
C ASN A 42 -10.32 4.07 9.41
N GLY A 43 -10.32 3.94 8.08
CA GLY A 43 -10.78 5.02 7.23
C GLY A 43 -11.33 4.58 5.88
N LEU A 44 -11.86 5.56 5.18
CA LEU A 44 -12.50 5.41 3.87
C LEU A 44 -11.69 6.23 2.85
N CYS A 45 -11.02 5.52 1.94
CA CYS A 45 -10.41 6.11 0.76
C CYS A 45 -11.47 6.15 -0.34
N LYS A 46 -12.01 7.32 -0.66
CA LYS A 46 -13.09 7.46 -1.65
C LYS A 46 -12.72 8.44 -2.74
N ASP A 47 -13.14 8.12 -3.97
CA ASP A 47 -13.07 9.00 -5.15
C ASP A 47 -11.63 9.51 -5.41
N GLN A 48 -10.63 8.67 -5.13
CA GLN A 48 -9.22 9.00 -5.36
C GLN A 48 -8.78 8.55 -6.76
N ASN A 49 -8.04 9.42 -7.44
CA ASN A 49 -7.36 9.09 -8.69
C ASN A 49 -5.92 9.60 -8.62
N ALA A 50 -4.97 8.69 -8.56
CA ALA A 50 -3.55 9.02 -8.50
C ALA A 50 -2.74 8.14 -9.44
N ASP A 51 -1.87 8.78 -10.22
CA ASP A 51 -0.96 8.12 -11.14
C ASP A 51 0.46 8.18 -10.55
N HIS A 52 1.26 7.13 -10.74
CA HIS A 52 2.66 7.05 -10.28
C HIS A 52 2.88 7.19 -8.76
N GLY A 53 1.88 6.83 -7.95
CA GLY A 53 2.00 6.82 -6.49
C GLY A 53 2.94 5.70 -6.00
N SER A 54 3.65 5.93 -4.91
CA SER A 54 4.54 4.94 -4.30
C SER A 54 4.27 4.75 -2.80
N PHE A 55 4.18 3.47 -2.38
CA PHE A 55 4.02 3.08 -0.98
C PHE A 55 5.16 2.15 -0.58
N ASN A 56 5.97 2.57 0.40
CA ASN A 56 7.12 1.82 0.89
C ASN A 56 7.03 1.59 2.40
N LYS A 57 7.01 0.33 2.85
CA LYS A 57 6.87 -0.01 4.28
C LYS A 57 5.62 0.60 4.90
N VAL A 58 4.47 0.40 4.24
CA VAL A 58 3.18 0.95 4.66
C VAL A 58 2.22 -0.16 5.07
N LEU A 59 1.53 0.03 6.19
CA LEU A 59 0.45 -0.84 6.65
C LEU A 59 -0.89 -0.13 6.47
N PHE A 60 -1.76 -0.71 5.64
CA PHE A 60 -3.18 -0.36 5.58
C PHE A 60 -3.96 -1.30 6.48
N LYS A 61 -4.71 -0.77 7.44
CA LYS A 61 -5.46 -1.56 8.42
C LYS A 61 -6.91 -1.09 8.54
N ASN A 62 -7.88 -1.97 8.30
CA ASN A 62 -9.30 -1.62 8.38
C ASN A 62 -9.66 -0.43 7.47
N VAL A 63 -9.14 -0.43 6.24
CA VAL A 63 -9.37 0.63 5.24
C VAL A 63 -10.32 0.14 4.17
N LYS A 64 -11.35 0.93 3.86
CA LYS A 64 -12.24 0.69 2.71
C LYS A 64 -11.83 1.59 1.56
N PHE A 65 -11.69 1.02 0.36
CA PHE A 65 -11.43 1.74 -0.87
C PHE A 65 -12.69 1.72 -1.73
N ASP A 66 -13.22 2.89 -2.06
CA ASP A 66 -14.46 3.05 -2.82
C ASP A 66 -14.24 3.98 -4.02
N ASN A 67 -14.45 3.46 -5.23
CA ASN A 67 -14.23 4.17 -6.48
C ASN A 67 -12.81 4.79 -6.57
N VAL A 68 -11.78 3.97 -6.35
CA VAL A 68 -10.38 4.42 -6.34
C VAL A 68 -9.65 3.91 -7.58
N SER A 69 -8.89 4.79 -8.23
CA SER A 69 -8.05 4.48 -9.39
C SER A 69 -6.59 4.80 -9.08
N PHE A 70 -5.74 3.78 -9.11
CA PHE A 70 -4.29 3.94 -8.99
C PHE A 70 -3.62 3.40 -10.25
N LYS A 71 -2.94 4.26 -11.00
CA LYS A 71 -2.16 3.84 -12.18
C LYS A 71 -0.67 3.89 -11.88
N TYR A 72 0.08 2.94 -12.42
CA TYR A 72 1.53 2.85 -12.28
C TYR A 72 1.97 2.88 -10.82
N LEU A 73 1.27 2.12 -9.96
CA LEU A 73 1.47 2.13 -8.52
C LEU A 73 2.65 1.23 -8.12
N ASP A 74 3.59 1.79 -7.36
CA ASP A 74 4.71 1.05 -6.79
C ASP A 74 4.41 0.67 -5.33
N LEU A 75 4.38 -0.63 -5.04
CA LEU A 75 4.13 -1.20 -3.71
C LEU A 75 5.35 -2.00 -3.25
N VAL A 76 6.08 -1.49 -2.25
CA VAL A 76 7.27 -2.15 -1.68
C VAL A 76 7.08 -2.35 -0.18
N ASP A 77 7.18 -3.58 0.30
CA ASP A 77 6.96 -3.92 1.71
C ASP A 77 5.62 -3.39 2.27
N VAL A 78 4.54 -3.50 1.48
CA VAL A 78 3.20 -3.04 1.87
C VAL A 78 2.35 -4.19 2.40
N ARG A 79 1.48 -3.92 3.37
CA ARG A 79 0.53 -4.90 3.89
C ARG A 79 -0.87 -4.30 3.98
N PHE A 80 -1.87 -5.09 3.58
CA PHE A 80 -3.28 -4.78 3.73
C PHE A 80 -3.88 -5.76 4.75
N GLU A 81 -4.40 -5.24 5.86
CA GLU A 81 -5.06 -6.01 6.91
C GLU A 81 -6.51 -5.56 7.03
N ASN A 82 -7.46 -6.49 6.88
CA ASN A 82 -8.90 -6.21 6.96
C ASN A 82 -9.35 -5.03 6.06
N CYS A 83 -8.76 -4.90 4.87
CA CYS A 83 -9.09 -3.85 3.92
C CYS A 83 -10.07 -4.34 2.85
N ASP A 84 -10.94 -3.46 2.38
CA ASP A 84 -11.86 -3.70 1.27
C ASP A 84 -11.33 -3.01 0.02
N LEU A 85 -10.82 -3.80 -0.93
CA LEU A 85 -10.23 -3.36 -2.20
C LEU A 85 -11.17 -3.59 -3.40
N SER A 86 -12.44 -3.96 -3.16
CA SER A 86 -13.37 -4.42 -4.20
C SER A 86 -13.62 -3.41 -5.33
N ASN A 87 -13.53 -2.11 -5.03
CA ASN A 87 -13.74 -1.03 -5.98
C ASN A 87 -12.44 -0.29 -6.38
N VAL A 88 -11.29 -0.97 -6.28
CA VAL A 88 -9.99 -0.41 -6.70
C VAL A 88 -9.67 -0.83 -8.12
N LYS A 89 -9.33 0.15 -8.96
CA LYS A 89 -8.75 -0.06 -10.28
C LYS A 89 -7.24 0.17 -10.21
N CYS A 90 -6.47 -0.91 -10.26
CA CYS A 90 -5.02 -0.85 -10.43
C CYS A 90 -4.67 -1.11 -11.90
N THR A 91 -4.00 -0.16 -12.55
CA THR A 91 -3.43 -0.37 -13.89
C THR A 91 -1.91 -0.25 -13.77
N PHE A 92 -1.17 -1.30 -14.15
CA PHE A 92 0.29 -1.35 -14.07
C PHE A 92 0.94 -1.00 -15.41
#